data_AF-A0A440C350-F1
#
_entry.id   AF-A0A440C350-F1
#
_cell.length_a   1.000
_cell.length_b   1.000
_cell.length_c   1.000
_cell.angle_alpha   90.00
_cell.angle_beta   90.00
_cell.angle_gamma   90.00
#
_symmetry.space_group_name_H-M   'P 1'
#
loop_
_entity.id
_entity.type
_entity.pdbx_description
1 polymer ?
#
loop_
_entity_poly.entity_id
_entity_poly.type
_entity_poly.pdbx_seq_one_letter_code
_entity_poly.pdbx_strand_id
1 'polypeptide(L)'
;MKLLAKAFSALALALAVGGSALAQEYVKGEVIKVDAKQKKLTIKHEPLTNLDMPAMTMVFVVAEQGMLDKVKTGQAIEFTADR
;
A
#
# COMPACT_ATOMS: atom_id res chain seq x y z
N MET A 1 57.21 15.48 -29.21
CA MET A 1 57.30 14.06 -29.62
C MET A 1 56.94 13.20 -28.42
N LYS A 2 55.97 12.28 -28.59
CA LYS A 2 55.66 11.01 -27.88
C LYS A 2 56.24 10.86 -26.45
N LEU A 3 55.46 10.52 -25.43
CA LEU A 3 54.91 9.16 -25.16
C LEU A 3 53.88 9.30 -24.00
N LEU A 4 52.61 8.91 -24.18
CA LEU A 4 52.03 7.62 -23.76
C LEU A 4 52.22 7.25 -22.27
N ALA A 5 51.16 7.38 -21.47
CA ALA A 5 50.84 6.42 -20.40
C ALA A 5 49.34 6.46 -20.06
N LYS A 6 48.74 5.27 -20.09
CA LYS A 6 47.33 4.96 -19.84
C LYS A 6 47.03 4.91 -18.34
N ALA A 7 45.73 5.00 -18.05
CA ALA A 7 45.01 4.43 -16.91
C ALA A 7 45.15 5.12 -15.55
N PHE A 8 44.05 5.76 -15.14
CA PHE A 8 43.63 5.80 -13.74
C PHE A 8 42.15 5.41 -13.67
N SER A 9 41.91 4.14 -13.34
CA SER A 9 40.59 3.67 -12.89
C SER A 9 40.24 4.39 -11.60
N ALA A 10 39.22 5.23 -11.62
CA ALA A 10 38.56 5.69 -10.41
C ALA A 10 37.27 4.87 -10.23
N LEU A 11 37.42 3.77 -9.49
CA LEU A 11 36.35 3.03 -8.85
C LEU A 11 36.04 3.71 -7.52
N ALA A 12 34.83 4.26 -7.35
CA ALA A 12 34.13 4.47 -6.07
C ALA A 12 32.85 5.27 -6.34
N LEU A 13 31.73 5.15 -5.62
CA LEU A 13 31.16 4.18 -4.69
C LEU A 13 29.84 4.87 -4.26
N ALA A 14 28.75 4.09 -4.13
CA ALA A 14 27.47 4.50 -3.53
C ALA A 14 26.68 5.56 -4.31
N LEU A 15 25.42 5.34 -4.64
CA LEU A 15 24.33 5.19 -3.67
C LEU A 15 23.32 4.14 -4.18
N ALA A 16 23.45 2.91 -3.69
CA ALA A 16 22.30 2.02 -3.65
C ALA A 16 21.38 2.50 -2.51
N VAL A 17 20.55 3.51 -2.78
CA VAL A 17 19.36 3.75 -1.95
C VAL A 17 18.37 2.63 -2.31
N GLY A 18 18.63 1.45 -1.76
CA GLY A 18 17.62 0.41 -1.64
C GLY A 18 16.61 0.87 -0.61
N GLY A 19 15.73 1.79 -1.01
CA GLY A 19 14.50 2.04 -0.27
C GLY A 19 13.77 0.70 -0.20
N SER A 20 13.71 0.13 1.00
CA SER A 20 12.85 -1.02 1.26
C SER A 20 11.43 -0.54 1.05
N ALA A 21 10.90 -0.71 -0.16
CA ALA A 21 9.48 -0.57 -0.41
C ALA A 21 8.82 -1.68 0.40
N LEU A 22 8.26 -1.34 1.55
CA LEU A 22 7.44 -2.28 2.29
C LEU A 22 6.28 -2.61 1.35
N ALA A 23 6.25 -3.85 0.86
CA ALA A 23 5.21 -4.32 -0.02
C ALA A 23 3.90 -4.31 0.77
N GLN A 24 3.14 -3.23 0.63
CA GLN A 24 1.82 -3.12 1.22
C GLN A 24 0.89 -4.05 0.43
N GLU A 25 0.42 -5.12 1.07
CA GLU A 25 -0.46 -6.11 0.43
C GLU A 25 -1.85 -5.50 0.26
N TYR A 26 -2.23 -5.22 -0.99
CA TYR A 26 -3.57 -4.75 -1.31
C TYR A 26 -4.53 -5.93 -1.35
N VAL A 27 -5.65 -5.78 -0.65
CA VAL A 27 -6.72 -6.77 -0.59
C VAL A 27 -7.96 -6.19 -1.25
N LYS A 28 -8.63 -7.02 -2.04
CA LYS A 28 -9.89 -6.65 -2.70
C LYS A 28 -11.04 -6.73 -1.71
N GLY A 29 -11.99 -5.83 -1.87
CA GLY A 29 -13.23 -5.87 -1.11
C GLY A 29 -14.32 -5.04 -1.75
N GLU A 30 -15.52 -5.18 -1.20
CA GLU A 30 -16.70 -4.44 -1.62
C GLU A 30 -17.22 -3.61 -0.45
N VAL A 31 -17.46 -2.32 -0.67
CA VAL A 31 -18.02 -1.42 0.33
C VAL A 31 -19.50 -1.74 0.51
N ILE A 32 -19.86 -2.33 1.64
CA ILE A 32 -21.26 -2.65 1.99
C ILE A 32 -21.96 -1.45 2.63
N LYS A 33 -21.23 -0.62 3.37
CA LYS A 33 -21.80 0.56 4.02
C LYS A 33 -20.73 1.63 4.30
N VAL A 34 -21.10 2.89 4.08
CA VAL A 34 -20.31 4.06 4.45
C VAL A 34 -20.96 4.74 5.66
N ASP A 35 -20.23 4.84 6.78
CA ASP A 35 -20.61 5.63 7.94
C ASP A 35 -19.68 6.84 8.07
N ALA A 36 -20.07 7.93 7.41
CA ALA A 36 -19.34 9.19 7.44
C ALA A 36 -19.32 9.85 8.84
N LYS A 37 -20.33 9.56 9.67
CA LYS A 37 -20.43 10.13 11.04
C LYS A 37 -19.39 9.49 11.96
N GLN A 38 -19.20 8.18 11.85
CA GLN A 38 -18.26 7.43 12.67
C GLN A 38 -16.89 7.18 12.02
N LYS A 39 -16.69 7.65 10.78
CA LYS A 39 -15.48 7.40 9.96
C LYS A 39 -15.21 5.90 9.77
N LYS A 40 -16.27 5.15 9.49
CA LYS A 40 -16.21 3.69 9.36
C LYS A 40 -16.74 3.23 8.01
N LEU A 41 -16.15 2.16 7.49
CA LEU A 41 -16.61 1.44 6.32
C LEU A 41 -16.92 0.00 6.71
N THR A 42 -18.09 -0.49 6.33
CA THR A 42 -18.34 -1.94 6.34
C THR A 42 -17.89 -2.47 5.00
N ILE A 43 -16.88 -3.35 5.00
CA ILE A 43 -16.28 -3.90 3.78
C ILE A 43 -16.41 -5.41 3.83
N LYS A 44 -16.92 -6.00 2.75
CA LYS A 44 -16.82 -7.43 2.47
C LYS A 44 -15.47 -7.65 1.80
N HIS A 45 -14.49 -8.11 2.56
CA HIS A 45 -13.13 -8.26 2.08
C HIS A 45 -12.81 -9.71 1.70
N GLU A 46 -11.87 -9.87 0.78
CA GLU A 46 -11.18 -11.14 0.52
C GLU A 46 -10.24 -11.49 1.70
N PRO A 47 -9.62 -12.68 1.74
CA PRO A 47 -8.76 -13.05 2.86
C PRO A 47 -7.67 -12.00 3.10
N LEU A 48 -7.54 -11.55 4.35
CA LEU A 48 -6.48 -10.62 4.79
C LEU A 48 -5.35 -11.46 5.38
N THR A 49 -4.40 -11.86 4.53
CA THR A 49 -3.27 -12.72 4.92
C THR A 49 -2.46 -12.10 6.06
N ASN A 50 -2.27 -10.78 6.02
CA ASN A 50 -1.49 -10.02 6.99
C ASN A 50 -2.14 -9.94 8.39
N LEU A 51 -3.43 -10.23 8.50
CA LEU A 51 -4.19 -10.21 9.75
C LEU A 51 -4.71 -11.60 10.17
N ASP A 52 -4.39 -12.64 9.39
CA ASP A 52 -4.93 -14.01 9.54
C ASP A 52 -6.47 -14.05 9.55
N MET A 53 -7.13 -13.18 8.77
CA MET A 53 -8.59 -13.12 8.69
C MET A 53 -9.10 -13.73 7.37
N PRO A 54 -10.06 -14.68 7.40
CA PRO A 54 -10.67 -15.21 6.19
C PRO A 54 -11.55 -14.16 5.50
N ALA A 55 -12.02 -14.45 4.30
CA ALA A 55 -12.97 -13.57 3.60
C ALA A 55 -14.25 -13.40 4.43
N MET A 56 -14.52 -12.17 4.88
CA MET A 56 -15.68 -11.87 5.71
C MET A 56 -16.14 -10.41 5.54
N THR A 57 -17.26 -10.07 6.17
CA THR A 57 -17.76 -8.69 6.20
C THR A 57 -17.53 -8.11 7.58
N MET A 58 -16.71 -7.08 7.66
CA MET A 58 -16.37 -6.42 8.92
C MET A 58 -16.26 -4.91 8.77
N VAL A 59 -16.12 -4.23 9.91
CA VAL A 59 -16.07 -2.77 9.98
C VAL A 59 -14.63 -2.32 10.12
N PHE A 60 -14.18 -1.50 9.18
CA PHE A 60 -12.87 -0.85 9.17
C PHE A 60 -13.02 0.64 9.48
N VAL A 61 -12.06 1.18 10.22
CA VAL A 61 -11.93 2.62 10.43
C VAL A 61 -11.05 3.16 9.31
N VAL A 62 -11.44 4.29 8.71
CA VAL A 62 -10.59 4.91 7.69
C VAL A 62 -9.45 5.69 8.34
N ALA A 63 -8.24 5.61 7.76
CA ALA A 63 -7.10 6.38 8.21
C ALA A 63 -7.29 7.88 7.98
N GLU A 64 -7.86 8.26 6.82
CA GLU A 64 -8.15 9.66 6.48
C GLU A 64 -9.62 9.86 6.12
N GLN A 65 -10.20 10.96 6.60
CA GLN A 65 -11.61 11.28 6.35
C GLN A 65 -11.93 11.44 4.86
N GLY A 66 -11.01 12.02 4.08
CA GLY A 66 -11.18 12.24 2.64
C GLY A 66 -11.21 10.95 1.82
N MET A 67 -10.95 9.78 2.42
CA MET A 67 -11.15 8.49 1.75
C MET A 67 -12.63 8.15 1.59
N LEU A 68 -13.48 8.58 2.54
CA LEU A 68 -14.92 8.27 2.50
C LEU A 68 -15.61 8.94 1.32
N ASP A 69 -15.12 10.10 0.89
CA ASP A 69 -15.65 10.84 -0.26
C ASP A 69 -15.30 10.18 -1.60
N LYS A 70 -14.30 9.29 -1.61
CA LYS A 70 -13.83 8.56 -2.81
C LYS A 70 -14.53 7.22 -2.99
N VAL A 71 -15.28 6.77 -1.99
CA VAL A 71 -15.93 5.45 -1.98
C VAL A 71 -17.44 5.56 -1.80
N LYS A 72 -18.18 4.64 -2.41
CA LYS A 72 -19.63 4.54 -2.28
C LYS A 72 -20.03 3.10 -1.97
N THR A 73 -21.21 2.94 -1.36
CA THR A 73 -21.81 1.61 -1.17
C THR A 73 -21.96 0.87 -2.50
N GLY A 74 -21.65 -0.43 -2.50
CA GLY A 74 -21.61 -1.31 -3.67
C GLY A 74 -20.34 -1.19 -4.53
N GLN A 75 -19.36 -0.39 -4.11
CA GLN A 75 -18.13 -0.22 -4.88
C GLN A 75 -17.11 -1.30 -4.52
N ALA A 76 -16.57 -1.95 -5.55
CA ALA A 76 -15.35 -2.74 -5.43
C ALA A 76 -14.14 -1.81 -5.26
N ILE A 77 -13.34 -2.08 -4.23
CA ILE A 77 -12.14 -1.33 -3.87
C ILE A 77 -10.98 -2.28 -3.59
N GLU A 78 -9.77 -1.78 -3.74
CA GLU A 78 -8.55 -2.39 -3.22
C GLU A 78 -8.07 -1.53 -2.06
N PHE A 79 -7.80 -2.16 -0.92
CA PHE A 79 -7.43 -1.46 0.29
C PHE A 79 -6.43 -2.27 1.10
N THR A 80 -5.81 -1.61 2.05
CA THR A 80 -4.80 -2.20 2.94
C THR A 80 -5.33 -2.01 4.36
N ALA A 81 -5.27 -3.04 5.19
CA ALA A 81 -5.75 -2.99 6.56
C ALA A 81 -4.65 -3.41 7.52
N ASP A 82 -4.49 -2.68 8.61
CA ASP A 82 -3.60 -2.95 9.71
C ASP A 82 -4.40 -3.01 11.04
N ARG A 83 -3.71 -3.39 12.13
CA ARG A 83 -4.30 -3.44 13.48
C ARG A 83 -4.21 -2.10 14.19
#